data_AF-A0A835G0U3-F1
#
_entry.id   AF-A0A835G0U3-F1
#
_cell.length_a   1.000
_cell.length_b   1.000
_cell.length_c   1.000
_cell.angle_alpha   90.00
_cell.angle_beta   90.00
_cell.angle_gamma   90.00
#
_symmetry.space_group_name_H-M   'P 1'
#
loop_
_entity.id
_entity.type
_entity.pdbx_description
1 polymer ?
#
loop_
_entity_poly.entity_id
_entity_poly.type
_entity_poly.pdbx_seq_one_letter_code
_entity_poly.pdbx_strand_id
1 'polypeptide(L)'
;MRADDQCPFCSEREDCLHLFISCPRARNFWAYLNLDVTSISNMEQLWHENPLQEPNQNIRTAILTCVLWNIWKSRNAKIFRSQDESNSQISARCRDDLLLWSHRSKTAF
;
A
#
# COMPACT_ATOMS: atom_id res chain seq x y z
N MET A 1 -15.61 25.72 -2.09
CA MET A 1 -14.44 24.99 -1.56
C MET A 1 -14.72 23.53 -1.83
N ARG A 2 -13.96 22.87 -2.71
CA ARG A 2 -14.13 21.42 -2.94
C ARG A 2 -13.67 20.72 -1.66
N ALA A 3 -14.44 19.75 -1.19
CA ALA A 3 -14.06 18.99 -0.01
C ALA A 3 -12.80 18.19 -0.36
N ASP A 4 -11.67 18.52 0.26
CA ASP A 4 -10.35 17.89 0.08
C ASP A 4 -10.30 16.45 0.63
N ASP A 5 -11.44 15.88 0.99
CA ASP A 5 -11.59 14.55 1.58
C ASP A 5 -12.06 13.49 0.56
N GLN A 6 -12.10 13.80 -0.74
CA GLN A 6 -12.49 12.84 -1.77
C GLN A 6 -11.28 12.08 -2.34
N CYS A 7 -11.44 10.77 -2.50
CA CYS A 7 -10.45 9.92 -3.14
C CYS A 7 -10.28 10.31 -4.61
N PRO A 8 -9.05 10.55 -5.10
CA PRO A 8 -8.82 10.97 -6.48
C PRO A 8 -9.09 9.87 -7.52
N PHE A 9 -9.34 8.63 -7.08
CA PHE A 9 -9.59 7.49 -7.96
C PHE A 9 -11.07 7.12 -8.09
N CYS A 10 -11.90 7.38 -7.07
CA CYS A 10 -13.29 6.93 -7.06
C CYS A 10 -14.29 7.94 -6.47
N SER A 11 -13.84 9.13 -6.07
CA SER A 11 -14.67 10.23 -5.56
C SER A 11 -15.45 9.96 -4.27
N GLU A 12 -15.30 8.77 -3.67
CA GLU A 12 -15.73 8.46 -2.31
C GLU A 12 -14.92 9.22 -1.26
N ARG A 13 -15.43 9.32 -0.03
CA ARG A 13 -14.67 9.89 1.09
C ARG A 13 -13.42 9.06 1.38
N GLU A 14 -12.27 9.72 1.42
CA GLU A 14 -10.97 9.12 1.68
C GLU A 14 -10.61 9.24 3.16
N ASP A 15 -10.57 8.10 3.85
CA ASP A 15 -9.91 7.92 5.13
C ASP A 15 -8.75 6.91 5.00
N CYS A 16 -8.08 6.57 6.11
CA CYS A 16 -6.97 5.62 6.10
C CYS A 16 -7.39 4.24 5.56
N LEU A 17 -8.56 3.74 5.97
CA LEU A 17 -9.04 2.41 5.54
C LEU A 17 -9.38 2.43 4.05
N HIS A 18 -9.98 3.52 3.56
CA HIS A 18 -10.26 3.73 2.15
C HIS A 18 -8.98 3.77 1.34
N LEU A 19 -8.04 4.64 1.71
CA LEU A 19 -6.78 4.81 1.00
C LEU A 19 -6.02 3.49 0.84
N PHE A 20 -5.93 2.70 1.90
CA PHE A 20 -5.07 1.51 1.91
C PHE A 20 -5.79 0.21 1.56
N ILE A 21 -7.09 0.07 1.85
CA ILE A 21 -7.81 -1.21 1.73
C ILE A 21 -8.99 -1.11 0.78
N SER A 22 -9.96 -0.22 1.04
CA SER A 22 -11.28 -0.30 0.38
C SER A 22 -11.38 0.48 -0.94
N CYS A 23 -10.46 1.40 -1.24
CA CYS A 23 -10.40 2.08 -2.52
C CYS A 23 -10.26 1.07 -3.66
N PRO A 24 -11.04 1.18 -4.77
CA PRO A 24 -10.91 0.27 -5.92
C PRO A 24 -9.48 0.19 -6.46
N ARG A 25 -8.75 1.31 -6.45
CA ARG A 25 -7.34 1.36 -6.89
C ARG A 25 -6.44 0.54 -5.97
N ALA A 26 -6.63 0.63 -4.64
CA ALA A 26 -5.87 -0.13 -3.66
C ALA A 26 -6.20 -1.62 -3.73
N ARG A 27 -7.50 -2.00 -3.76
CA ARG A 27 -7.95 -3.39 -3.94
C ARG A 27 -7.35 -4.05 -5.18
N ASN A 28 -7.33 -3.32 -6.30
CA ASN A 28 -6.75 -3.80 -7.53
C ASN A 28 -5.24 -4.07 -7.39
N PHE A 29 -4.53 -3.29 -6.58
CA PHE A 29 -3.11 -3.52 -6.31
C PHE A 29 -2.88 -4.71 -5.38
N TRP A 30 -3.66 -4.86 -4.31
CA TRP A 30 -3.59 -6.05 -3.44
C TRP A 30 -3.88 -7.34 -4.20
N ALA A 31 -4.91 -7.35 -5.04
CA ALA A 31 -5.23 -8.48 -5.91
C ALA A 31 -4.08 -8.78 -6.91
N TYR A 32 -3.42 -7.75 -7.44
CA TYR A 32 -2.24 -7.93 -8.30
C TYR A 32 -1.06 -8.58 -7.56
N LEU A 33 -0.92 -8.33 -6.26
CA LEU A 33 0.07 -9.01 -5.41
C LEU A 33 -0.37 -10.41 -4.96
N ASN A 34 -1.57 -10.87 -5.36
CA ASN A 34 -2.22 -12.09 -4.89
C ASN A 34 -2.44 -12.12 -3.37
N LEU A 35 -2.74 -10.95 -2.78
CA LEU A 35 -3.04 -10.80 -1.36
C LEU A 35 -4.49 -10.40 -1.18
N ASP A 36 -5.23 -11.19 -0.41
CA ASP A 36 -6.60 -10.85 -0.03
C ASP A 36 -6.59 -10.02 1.26
N VAL A 37 -7.12 -8.81 1.16
CA VAL A 37 -7.29 -7.88 2.29
C VAL A 37 -8.75 -7.45 2.46
N THR A 38 -9.68 -8.15 1.83
CA THR A 38 -11.11 -7.77 1.82
C THR A 38 -11.78 -7.88 3.19
N SER A 39 -11.26 -8.75 4.06
CA SER A 39 -11.72 -8.90 5.45
C SER A 39 -11.19 -7.81 6.41
N ILE A 40 -10.22 -7.01 5.98
CA ILE A 40 -9.58 -5.99 6.82
C ILE A 40 -10.53 -4.81 7.03
N SER A 41 -11.01 -4.65 8.27
CA SER A 41 -11.96 -3.61 8.68
C SER A 41 -11.30 -2.42 9.39
N ASN A 42 -10.05 -2.58 9.84
CA ASN A 42 -9.22 -1.52 10.40
C ASN A 42 -7.73 -1.81 10.12
N MET A 43 -6.88 -0.80 10.26
CA MET A 43 -5.46 -0.96 9.90
C MET A 43 -4.68 -1.90 10.82
N GLU A 44 -5.11 -2.10 12.07
CA GLU A 44 -4.41 -3.00 13.02
C GLU A 44 -4.57 -4.46 12.60
N GLN A 45 -5.75 -4.83 12.08
CA GLN A 45 -6.02 -6.17 11.56
C GLN A 45 -5.08 -6.58 10.43
N LEU A 46 -4.58 -5.63 9.63
CA LEU A 46 -3.65 -5.94 8.54
C LEU A 46 -2.38 -6.65 9.02
N TRP A 47 -1.88 -6.30 10.21
CA TRP A 47 -0.71 -6.97 10.81
C TRP A 47 -1.08 -8.26 11.55
N HIS A 48 -2.30 -8.35 12.07
CA HIS A 48 -2.79 -9.52 12.81
C HIS A 48 -3.12 -10.69 11.88
N GLU A 49 -3.92 -10.43 10.84
CA GLU A 49 -4.38 -11.43 9.87
C GLU A 49 -3.24 -11.97 8.99
N ASN A 50 -2.13 -11.22 8.89
CA ASN A 50 -0.93 -11.62 8.15
C ASN A 50 -1.24 -12.17 6.74
N PRO A 51 -1.79 -11.35 5.83
CA PRO A 51 -2.13 -11.81 4.48
C PRO A 51 -0.91 -12.32 3.70
N LEU A 52 0.30 -11.91 4.09
CA LEU A 52 1.57 -12.37 3.51
C LEU A 52 1.96 -13.80 3.93
N GLN A 53 1.32 -14.37 4.96
CA GLN A 53 1.70 -15.63 5.58
C GLN A 53 3.18 -15.67 6.04
N GLU A 54 3.75 -14.50 6.35
CA GLU A 54 5.15 -14.36 6.76
C GLU A 54 5.26 -14.46 8.29
N PRO A 55 5.93 -15.50 8.83
CA PRO A 55 6.06 -15.68 10.28
C PRO A 55 7.00 -14.68 10.96
N ASN A 56 8.00 -14.15 10.23
CA ASN A 56 8.93 -13.18 10.80
C ASN A 56 8.26 -11.80 10.84
N GLN A 57 7.96 -11.32 12.05
CA GLN A 57 7.29 -10.04 12.27
C GLN A 57 8.05 -8.85 11.66
N ASN A 58 9.38 -8.86 11.66
CA ASN A 58 10.18 -7.77 11.11
C ASN A 58 10.09 -7.74 9.58
N ILE A 59 10.20 -8.91 8.93
CA ILE A 59 10.06 -9.04 7.47
C ILE A 59 8.63 -8.66 7.06
N ARG A 60 7.62 -9.21 7.75
CA ARG A 60 6.20 -8.87 7.52
C ARG A 60 5.95 -7.38 7.63
N THR A 61 6.45 -6.74 8.70
CA THR A 61 6.29 -5.31 8.92
C THR A 61 6.98 -4.51 7.81
N ALA A 62 8.20 -4.86 7.43
CA ALA A 62 8.90 -4.20 6.32
C ALA A 62 8.13 -4.30 4.99
N ILE A 63 7.64 -5.49 4.65
CA ILE A 63 6.88 -5.69 3.39
C ILE A 63 5.57 -4.90 3.42
N LEU A 64 4.76 -5.03 4.49
CA LEU A 64 3.49 -4.30 4.60
C LEU A 64 3.71 -2.79 4.58
N THR A 65 4.67 -2.26 5.35
CA THR A 65 5.00 -0.83 5.33
C THR A 65 5.46 -0.37 3.94
N CYS A 66 6.25 -1.17 3.22
CA CYS A 66 6.65 -0.85 1.86
C CYS A 66 5.46 -0.78 0.90
N VAL A 67 4.55 -1.76 0.96
CA VAL A 67 3.35 -1.79 0.11
C VAL A 67 2.45 -0.59 0.40
N LEU A 68 2.15 -0.32 1.68
CA LEU A 68 1.32 0.83 2.09
C LEU A 68 1.95 2.15 1.64
N TRP A 69 3.27 2.31 1.83
CA TRP A 69 3.99 3.49 1.37
C TRP A 69 3.86 3.70 -0.14
N ASN A 70 3.94 2.62 -0.92
CA ASN A 70 3.85 2.67 -2.37
C ASN A 70 2.43 2.94 -2.89
N ILE A 71 1.39 2.49 -2.17
CA ILE A 71 -0.01 2.88 -2.41
C ILE A 71 -0.18 4.38 -2.17
N TRP A 72 0.32 4.89 -1.03
CA TRP A 72 0.27 6.33 -0.72
C TRP A 72 1.02 7.17 -1.76
N LYS A 73 2.22 6.74 -2.20
CA LYS A 73 2.98 7.39 -3.28
C LYS A 73 2.18 7.45 -4.58
N SER A 74 1.48 6.37 -4.95
CA SER A 74 0.61 6.35 -6.14
C SER A 74 -0.54 7.33 -6.04
N ARG A 75 -1.19 7.42 -4.88
CA ARG A 75 -2.26 8.42 -4.63
C ARG A 75 -1.74 9.85 -4.77
N ASN A 76 -0.54 10.12 -4.25
CA ASN A 76 0.08 11.45 -4.38
C ASN A 76 0.54 11.76 -5.81
N ALA A 77 1.04 10.77 -6.55
CA ALA A 77 1.33 10.95 -7.98
C ALA A 77 0.08 11.35 -8.77
N LYS A 78 -1.07 10.75 -8.45
CA LYS A 78 -2.36 11.12 -9.04
C LYS A 78 -2.74 12.56 -8.74
N ILE A 79 -2.60 13.02 -7.49
CA ILE A 79 -3.03 14.37 -7.10
C ILE A 79 -2.06 15.46 -7.58
N PHE A 80 -0.77 15.27 -7.37
CA PHE A 80 0.22 16.32 -7.64
C PHE A 80 0.75 16.31 -9.07
N ARG A 81 0.65 15.17 -9.75
CA ARG A 81 1.19 14.99 -11.12
C ARG A 81 0.16 14.50 -12.13
N SER A 82 -1.10 14.32 -11.73
CA SER A 82 -2.15 13.75 -12.60
C SER A 82 -1.76 12.40 -13.24
N GLN A 83 -0.93 11.62 -12.55
CA GLN A 83 -0.37 10.38 -13.07
C GLN A 83 -1.10 9.16 -12.50
N ASP A 84 -1.63 8.32 -13.39
CA ASP A 84 -2.14 6.99 -13.05
C ASP A 84 -1.03 5.96 -13.21
N GLU A 85 -0.47 5.52 -12.09
CA GLU A 85 0.56 4.48 -12.09
C GLU A 85 -0.09 3.11 -12.24
N SER A 86 0.45 2.28 -13.14
CA SER A 86 0.06 0.88 -13.29
C SER A 86 0.55 0.03 -12.11
N ASN A 87 -0.10 -1.11 -11.86
CA ASN A 87 0.35 -2.04 -10.80
C ASN A 87 1.78 -2.52 -11.01
N SER A 88 2.21 -2.71 -12.26
CA SER A 88 3.58 -3.09 -12.59
C SER A 88 4.60 -2.04 -12.13
N GLN A 89 4.30 -0.76 -12.30
CA GLN A 89 5.17 0.34 -11.85
C GLN A 89 5.23 0.43 -10.33
N ILE A 90 4.09 0.32 -9.64
CA ILE A 90 4.04 0.34 -8.18
C ILE A 90 4.80 -0.88 -7.61
N SER A 91 4.59 -2.07 -8.19
CA SER A 91 5.26 -3.31 -7.79
C SER A 91 6.78 -3.25 -8.01
N ALA A 92 7.24 -2.73 -9.15
CA ALA A 92 8.65 -2.51 -9.41
C ALA A 92 9.26 -1.58 -8.35
N ARG A 93 8.56 -0.50 -7.99
CA ARG A 93 9.00 0.43 -6.94
C ARG A 93 9.01 -0.21 -5.56
N CYS A 94 8.03 -1.05 -5.22
CA CYS A 94 8.05 -1.83 -3.97
C CYS A 94 9.30 -2.72 -3.88
N ARG A 95 9.63 -3.43 -4.97
CA ARG A 95 10.83 -4.27 -5.03
C ARG A 95 12.09 -3.44 -4.81
N ASP A 96 12.22 -2.31 -5.52
CA ASP A 96 13.40 -1.46 -5.43
C ASP A 96 13.55 -0.84 -4.03
N ASP A 97 12.43 -0.43 -3.40
CA ASP A 97 12.39 0.02 -2.01
C ASP A 97 12.82 -1.08 -1.04
N LEU A 98 12.30 -2.32 -1.18
CA LEU A 98 12.67 -3.45 -0.33
C LEU A 98 14.15 -3.85 -0.49
N LEU A 99 14.68 -3.85 -1.71
CA LEU A 99 16.11 -4.06 -1.95
C LEU A 99 16.94 -3.01 -1.23
N LEU A 100 16.58 -1.72 -1.40
CA LEU A 100 17.26 -0.62 -0.71
C LEU A 100 17.20 -0.76 0.82
N TRP A 101 16.05 -1.17 1.37
CA TRP A 101 15.89 -1.36 2.81
C TRP A 101 16.73 -2.53 3.30
N SER A 102 16.75 -3.66 2.59
CA SER A 102 17.60 -4.79 2.93
C SER A 102 19.09 -4.43 2.93
N HIS A 103 19.54 -3.58 2.01
CA HIS A 103 20.91 -3.08 1.97
C HIS A 103 21.24 -2.18 3.16
N ARG A 104 20.30 -1.30 3.54
CA ARG A 104 20.47 -0.39 4.69
C ARG A 104 20.40 -1.11 6.04
N SER A 105 19.61 -2.17 6.13
CA SER A 105 19.43 -2.93 7.36
C SER A 105 20.51 -3.99 7.60
N LYS A 106 21.54 -4.10 6.75
CA LYS A 106 22.77 -4.87 7.07
C LYS A 106 23.55 -4.31 8.26
N THR A 107 23.09 -3.19 8.85
CA THR A 107 23.56 -2.64 10.13
C THR A 107 22.61 -2.97 11.31
N ALA A 108 21.47 -3.63 11.08
CA ALA A 108 20.45 -3.85 12.11
C ALA A 108 19.45 -5.01 11.83
N PHE A 109 19.92 -6.17 11.36
CA PHE A 109 19.22 -7.46 11.46
C PHE A 109 20.20 -8.55 11.87
#